data_AF-K0IAM3-F1
#
_entry.id   AF-K0IAM3-F1
#
_cell.length_a   1.000
_cell.length_b   1.000
_cell.length_c   1.000
_cell.angle_alpha   90.00
_cell.angle_beta   90.00
_cell.angle_gamma   90.00
#
_symmetry.space_group_name_H-M   'P 1'
#
loop_
_entity.id
_entity.type
_entity.pdbx_description
1 polymer ?
#
loop_
_entity_poly.entity_id
_entity_poly.type
_entity_poly.pdbx_seq_one_letter_code
_entity_poly.pdbx_strand_id
1 'polypeptide(L)'
;MTTNTDDIPTFALKRELLRVFNTARAEDVSSSVMSIVNRLQYAGLHLKEVKRHAKVAVETGLMFSDEDSEPMSDEDEDARLQQFHRSMFHLGKHVIECVQHLHAIADTMAYALYHLVDLTQHLKSSDVYSHKLLKYPEQLGAFETSLKTLVDCERFGYLRDFNNQAKHKGLPRPKLLNSSEERDPIHRLFFGPIAQKHEAAHRQGVRYIHPNIPIVSFLNDEIKRMAEVHNEFVTKLMAHVLSLPSRVTVREQSAP
;
A
#
# COMPACT_ATOMS: atom_id res chain seq x y z
N MET A 1 -13.31 6.07 -14.98
CA MET A 1 -11.98 6.04 -15.64
C MET A 1 -11.24 4.84 -15.11
N THR A 2 -11.33 3.72 -15.83
CA THR A 2 -10.53 2.52 -15.64
C THR A 2 -9.12 2.83 -16.11
N THR A 3 -8.16 2.91 -15.20
CA THR A 3 -6.75 2.89 -15.58
C THR A 3 -6.48 1.53 -16.19
N ASN A 4 -6.35 1.46 -17.51
CA ASN A 4 -5.85 0.29 -18.21
C ASN A 4 -4.46 -0.02 -17.69
N THR A 5 -4.39 -0.96 -16.74
CA THR A 5 -3.20 -1.73 -16.41
C THR A 5 -3.02 -2.81 -17.47
N ASP A 6 -3.05 -2.43 -18.75
CA ASP A 6 -2.82 -3.36 -19.86
C ASP A 6 -1.36 -3.81 -19.78
N ASP A 7 -1.19 -4.95 -19.12
CA ASP A 7 -0.24 -6.03 -19.36
C ASP A 7 1.14 -5.60 -19.87
N ILE A 8 2.07 -5.37 -18.94
CA ILE A 8 3.34 -6.08 -19.08
C ILE A 8 2.99 -7.53 -18.72
N PRO A 9 2.89 -8.47 -19.68
CA PRO A 9 2.37 -9.78 -19.37
C PRO A 9 3.38 -10.38 -18.39
N THR A 10 2.97 -10.64 -17.15
CA THR A 10 3.88 -11.22 -16.15
C THR A 10 4.51 -12.53 -16.66
N PHE A 11 3.83 -13.20 -17.59
CA PHE A 11 4.34 -14.30 -18.40
C PHE A 11 5.59 -13.95 -19.23
N ALA A 12 5.61 -12.79 -19.91
CA ALA A 12 6.77 -12.31 -20.63
C ALA A 12 7.94 -12.05 -19.67
N LEU A 13 7.69 -11.42 -18.52
CA LEU A 13 8.72 -11.19 -17.51
C LEU A 13 9.34 -12.50 -17.00
N LYS A 14 8.50 -13.49 -16.63
CA LYS A 14 9.00 -14.79 -16.15
C LYS A 14 9.86 -15.49 -17.20
N ARG A 15 9.45 -15.46 -18.47
CA ARG A 15 10.22 -16.04 -19.58
C ARG A 15 11.60 -15.37 -19.71
N GLU A 16 11.65 -14.03 -19.70
CA GLU A 16 12.92 -13.32 -19.81
C GLU A 16 13.82 -13.53 -18.58
N LEU A 17 13.25 -13.63 -17.38
CA LEU A 17 14.00 -13.99 -16.18
C LEU A 17 14.61 -15.39 -16.27
N LEU A 18 13.87 -16.37 -16.80
CA LEU A 18 14.38 -17.75 -17.01
C LEU A 18 15.50 -17.82 -18.04
N ARG A 19 15.59 -16.85 -18.97
CA ARG A 19 16.69 -16.75 -19.93
C ARG A 19 18.03 -16.41 -19.25
N VAL A 20 18.00 -15.63 -18.17
CA VAL A 20 19.20 -15.04 -17.54
C VAL A 20 19.51 -15.58 -16.15
N PHE A 21 18.50 -16.08 -15.43
CA PHE A 21 18.63 -16.59 -14.07
C PHE A 21 18.31 -18.09 -13.98
N ASN A 22 18.62 -18.70 -12.82
CA ASN A 22 18.16 -20.06 -12.55
C ASN A 22 16.65 -20.04 -12.24
N THR A 23 16.02 -21.20 -12.30
CA THR A 23 14.57 -21.34 -12.07
C THR A 23 14.14 -20.76 -10.74
N ALA A 24 14.89 -21.00 -9.66
CA ALA A 24 14.55 -20.51 -8.33
C ALA A 24 14.51 -18.97 -8.27
N ARG A 25 15.58 -18.29 -8.69
CA ARG A 25 15.66 -16.82 -8.72
C ARG A 25 14.64 -16.21 -9.67
N ALA A 26 14.41 -16.82 -10.83
CA ALA A 26 13.37 -16.36 -11.75
C ALA A 26 11.96 -16.46 -11.13
N GLU A 27 11.68 -17.55 -10.41
CA GLU A 27 10.42 -17.73 -9.69
C GLU A 27 10.25 -16.70 -8.57
N ASP A 28 11.27 -16.52 -7.73
CA ASP A 28 11.23 -15.58 -6.61
C ASP A 28 10.97 -14.14 -7.07
N VAL A 29 11.67 -13.70 -8.12
CA VAL A 29 11.47 -12.35 -8.69
C VAL A 29 10.09 -12.22 -9.32
N SER A 30 9.70 -13.15 -10.21
CA SER A 30 8.42 -13.06 -10.94
C SER A 30 7.20 -13.18 -10.03
N SER A 31 7.23 -14.08 -9.05
CA SER A 31 6.17 -14.25 -8.06
C SER A 31 6.04 -13.02 -7.15
N SER A 32 7.15 -12.38 -6.79
CA SER A 32 7.13 -11.13 -6.01
C SER A 32 6.51 -9.98 -6.81
N VAL A 33 6.86 -9.84 -8.08
CA VAL A 33 6.26 -8.86 -8.99
C VAL A 33 4.75 -9.10 -9.11
N MET A 34 4.33 -10.35 -9.32
CA MET A 34 2.91 -10.72 -9.37
C MET A 34 2.19 -10.43 -8.03
N SER A 35 2.85 -10.67 -6.90
CA SER A 35 2.29 -10.40 -5.58
C SER A 35 1.98 -8.91 -5.38
N ILE A 36 2.79 -8.01 -5.96
CA ILE A 36 2.51 -6.56 -5.95
C ILE A 36 1.22 -6.26 -6.73
N VAL A 37 1.05 -6.83 -7.93
CA VAL A 37 -0.17 -6.68 -8.74
C VAL A 37 -1.40 -7.15 -7.96
N ASN A 38 -1.33 -8.34 -7.36
CA ASN A 38 -2.41 -8.88 -6.55
C ASN A 38 -2.74 -7.96 -5.36
N ARG A 39 -1.73 -7.40 -4.68
CA ARG A 39 -1.94 -6.45 -3.57
C ARG A 39 -2.62 -5.16 -4.00
N LEU A 40 -2.25 -4.60 -5.16
CA LEU A 40 -2.92 -3.44 -5.74
C LEU A 40 -4.39 -3.75 -6.06
N GLN A 41 -4.68 -4.92 -6.62
CA GLN A 41 -6.04 -5.37 -6.89
C GLN A 41 -6.86 -5.55 -5.61
N TYR A 42 -6.32 -6.22 -4.58
CA TYR A 42 -6.98 -6.37 -3.29
C TYR A 42 -7.20 -5.03 -2.59
N ALA A 43 -6.23 -4.13 -2.61
CA ALA A 43 -6.39 -2.77 -2.10
C ALA A 43 -7.51 -2.02 -2.83
N GLY A 44 -7.61 -2.16 -4.15
CA GLY A 44 -8.68 -1.59 -4.96
C GLY A 44 -10.07 -2.16 -4.63
N LEU A 45 -10.16 -3.47 -4.37
CA LEU A 45 -11.40 -4.11 -3.90
C LEU A 45 -11.83 -3.56 -2.53
N HIS A 46 -10.89 -3.45 -1.60
CA HIS A 46 -11.19 -2.87 -0.28
C HIS A 46 -11.56 -1.38 -0.37
N LEU A 47 -10.95 -0.60 -1.26
CA LEU A 47 -11.36 0.78 -1.50
C LEU A 47 -12.82 0.88 -1.99
N LYS A 48 -13.28 -0.05 -2.82
CA LYS A 48 -14.70 -0.09 -3.24
C LYS A 48 -15.62 -0.29 -2.04
N GLU A 49 -15.29 -1.21 -1.15
CA GLU A 49 -16.06 -1.45 0.08
C GLU A 49 -15.97 -0.28 1.07
N VAL A 50 -14.80 0.35 1.20
CA VAL A 50 -14.64 1.59 1.97
C VAL A 50 -15.61 2.65 1.45
N LYS A 51 -15.66 2.88 0.14
CA LYS A 51 -16.58 3.86 -0.45
C LYS A 51 -18.05 3.52 -0.18
N ARG A 52 -18.40 2.23 -0.30
CA ARG A 52 -19.77 1.75 -0.04
C ARG A 52 -20.20 2.00 1.41
N HIS A 53 -19.36 1.66 2.37
CA HIS A 53 -19.65 1.87 3.80
C HIS A 53 -19.53 3.32 4.23
N ALA A 54 -18.61 4.08 3.64
CA ALA A 54 -18.44 5.50 3.87
C ALA A 54 -19.72 6.27 3.53
N LYS A 55 -20.31 5.98 2.37
CA LYS A 55 -21.58 6.58 1.95
C LYS A 55 -22.67 6.38 3.01
N VAL A 56 -22.90 5.14 3.45
CA VAL A 56 -23.92 4.82 4.47
C VAL A 56 -23.59 5.49 5.81
N ALA A 57 -22.33 5.47 6.25
CA ALA A 57 -21.92 6.08 7.51
C ALA A 57 -22.11 7.60 7.52
N VAL A 58 -21.85 8.27 6.39
CA VAL A 58 -22.02 9.72 6.28
C VAL A 58 -23.49 10.09 6.18
N GLU A 59 -24.27 9.38 5.35
CA GLU A 59 -25.72 9.61 5.23
C GLU A 59 -26.44 9.42 6.58
N THR A 60 -26.11 8.34 7.30
CA THR A 60 -26.68 8.10 8.64
C THR A 60 -26.14 9.07 9.69
N GLY A 61 -24.85 9.42 9.63
CA GLY A 61 -24.19 10.30 10.60
C GLY A 61 -24.58 11.78 10.50
N LEU A 62 -24.78 12.31 9.28
CA LEU A 62 -25.17 13.71 9.07
C LEU A 62 -26.62 13.99 9.49
N MET A 63 -27.50 12.99 9.44
CA MET A 63 -28.88 13.13 9.91
C MET A 63 -29.00 13.31 11.43
N PHE A 64 -27.94 13.00 12.21
CA PHE A 64 -27.88 13.32 13.65
C PHE A 64 -27.39 14.75 13.93
N SER A 65 -26.93 15.48 12.91
CA SER A 65 -26.39 16.85 13.05
C SER A 65 -27.25 17.95 12.44
N ASP A 66 -28.31 17.59 11.69
CA ASP A 66 -29.24 18.56 11.14
C ASP A 66 -30.32 18.89 12.20
N GLU A 67 -30.29 20.13 12.70
CA GLU A 67 -31.30 20.69 13.64
C GLU A 67 -32.72 20.73 13.02
N ASP A 68 -32.84 20.57 11.71
CA ASP A 68 -34.10 20.54 10.94
C ASP A 68 -34.62 19.11 10.67
N SER A 69 -34.05 18.08 11.30
CA SER A 69 -34.52 16.71 11.12
C SER A 69 -35.92 16.49 11.73
N GLU A 70 -36.83 15.88 10.97
CA GLU A 70 -38.17 15.53 11.47
C GLU A 70 -38.07 14.68 12.75
N PRO A 71 -38.94 14.92 13.75
CA PRO A 71 -38.94 14.14 14.97
C PRO A 71 -39.17 12.65 14.65
N MET A 72 -38.20 11.82 15.02
CA MET A 72 -38.25 10.37 14.87
C MET A 72 -38.75 9.68 16.13
N SER A 73 -39.24 8.45 15.99
CA SER A 73 -39.49 7.59 17.13
C SER A 73 -38.18 7.08 17.74
N ASP A 74 -38.17 6.78 19.05
CA ASP A 74 -37.01 6.21 19.74
C ASP A 74 -36.52 4.92 19.08
N GLU A 75 -37.43 4.09 18.54
CA GLU A 75 -37.09 2.84 17.83
C GLU A 75 -36.36 3.11 16.50
N ASP A 76 -36.75 4.15 15.77
CA ASP A 76 -36.10 4.55 14.52
C ASP A 76 -34.71 5.14 14.77
N GLU A 77 -34.55 5.91 15.85
CA GLU A 77 -33.27 6.47 16.26
C GLU A 77 -32.26 5.36 16.62
N ASP A 78 -32.68 4.38 17.43
CA ASP A 78 -31.86 3.23 17.81
C ASP A 78 -31.44 2.40 16.58
N ALA A 79 -32.38 2.13 15.67
CA ALA A 79 -32.08 1.39 14.44
C ALA A 79 -31.03 2.11 13.58
N ARG A 80 -31.12 3.44 13.46
CA ARG A 80 -30.15 4.27 12.74
C ARG A 80 -28.79 4.30 13.40
N LEU A 81 -28.73 4.46 14.72
CA LEU A 81 -27.48 4.45 15.48
C LEU A 81 -26.75 3.11 15.31
N GLN A 82 -27.49 2.00 15.35
CA GLN A 82 -26.94 0.68 15.05
C GLN A 82 -26.41 0.57 13.62
N GLN A 83 -27.12 1.12 12.62
CA GLN A 83 -26.67 1.13 11.23
C GLN A 83 -25.38 1.95 11.05
N PHE A 84 -25.30 3.11 11.71
CA PHE A 84 -24.08 3.93 11.73
C PHE A 84 -22.91 3.15 12.33
N HIS A 85 -23.07 2.56 13.51
CA HIS A 85 -22.02 1.77 14.16
C HIS A 85 -21.57 0.56 13.32
N ARG A 86 -22.51 -0.17 12.73
CA ARG A 86 -22.19 -1.28 11.80
C ARG A 86 -21.39 -0.77 10.60
N SER A 87 -21.81 0.34 10.00
CA SER A 87 -21.12 0.91 8.83
C SER A 87 -19.72 1.40 9.17
N MET A 88 -19.54 2.08 10.30
CA MET A 88 -18.23 2.52 10.80
C MET A 88 -17.30 1.35 11.13
N PHE A 89 -17.84 0.24 11.67
CA PHE A 89 -17.07 -0.97 11.93
C PHE A 89 -16.56 -1.60 10.63
N HIS A 90 -17.44 -1.82 9.65
CA HIS A 90 -17.05 -2.40 8.36
C HIS A 90 -16.13 -1.48 7.55
N LEU A 91 -16.37 -0.17 7.60
CA LEU A 91 -15.47 0.85 7.05
C LEU A 91 -14.06 0.67 7.65
N GLY A 92 -13.95 0.66 8.98
CA GLY A 92 -12.67 0.47 9.67
C GLY A 92 -11.95 -0.81 9.25
N LYS A 93 -12.67 -1.94 9.17
CA LYS A 93 -12.12 -3.21 8.68
C LYS A 93 -11.51 -3.06 7.29
N HIS A 94 -12.26 -2.54 6.33
CA HIS A 94 -11.76 -2.43 4.95
C HIS A 94 -10.65 -1.40 4.79
N VAL A 95 -10.65 -0.33 5.59
CA VAL A 95 -9.51 0.61 5.65
C VAL A 95 -8.24 -0.09 6.10
N ILE A 96 -8.32 -0.92 7.16
CA ILE A 96 -7.16 -1.65 7.68
C ILE A 96 -6.61 -2.61 6.62
N GLU A 97 -7.46 -3.43 6.00
CA GLU A 97 -7.04 -4.38 4.96
C GLU A 97 -6.41 -3.64 3.76
N CYS A 98 -7.01 -2.52 3.34
CA CYS A 98 -6.47 -1.69 2.25
C CYS A 98 -5.06 -1.18 2.61
N VAL A 99 -4.88 -0.59 3.80
CA VAL A 99 -3.58 -0.09 4.26
C VAL A 99 -2.55 -1.22 4.39
N GLN A 100 -2.95 -2.40 4.86
CA GLN A 100 -2.05 -3.56 5.00
C GLN A 100 -1.53 -4.04 3.66
N HIS A 101 -2.39 -4.12 2.64
CA HIS A 101 -1.96 -4.46 1.29
C HIS A 101 -1.01 -3.40 0.70
N LEU A 102 -1.34 -2.12 0.84
CA LEU A 102 -0.49 -1.02 0.36
C LEU A 102 0.88 -1.02 1.05
N HIS A 103 0.91 -1.14 2.38
CA HIS A 103 2.15 -1.23 3.15
C HIS A 103 3.04 -2.41 2.71
N ALA A 104 2.44 -3.57 2.46
CA ALA A 104 3.19 -4.77 2.09
C ALA A 104 3.85 -4.69 0.71
N ILE A 105 3.43 -3.76 -0.17
CA ILE A 105 4.01 -3.61 -1.51
C ILE A 105 5.51 -3.26 -1.43
N ALA A 106 5.91 -2.41 -0.48
CA ALA A 106 7.31 -2.00 -0.35
C ALA A 106 8.23 -3.16 0.02
N ASP A 107 7.84 -3.97 0.99
CA ASP A 107 8.64 -5.14 1.39
C ASP A 107 8.58 -6.24 0.32
N THR A 108 7.48 -6.35 -0.42
CA THR A 108 7.39 -7.27 -1.58
C THR A 108 8.33 -6.85 -2.71
N MET A 109 8.40 -5.54 -3.03
CA MET A 109 9.35 -4.99 -4.00
C MET A 109 10.79 -5.17 -3.53
N ALA A 110 11.06 -4.97 -2.23
CA ALA A 110 12.36 -5.22 -1.65
C ALA A 110 12.77 -6.69 -1.78
N TYR A 111 11.84 -7.63 -1.59
CA TYR A 111 12.10 -9.06 -1.79
C TYR A 111 12.41 -9.41 -3.25
N ALA A 112 11.68 -8.82 -4.20
CA ALA A 112 12.00 -8.96 -5.63
C ALA A 112 13.42 -8.46 -5.93
N LEU A 113 13.80 -7.28 -5.42
CA LEU A 113 15.11 -6.68 -5.63
C LEU A 113 16.24 -7.47 -4.96
N TYR A 114 16.03 -7.98 -3.75
CA TYR A 114 16.96 -8.84 -3.03
C TYR A 114 17.42 -10.02 -3.89
N HIS A 115 16.48 -10.69 -4.56
CA HIS A 115 16.80 -11.77 -5.49
C HIS A 115 17.31 -11.26 -6.83
N LEU A 116 16.82 -10.13 -7.34
CA LEU A 116 17.25 -9.55 -8.60
C LEU A 116 18.72 -9.16 -8.59
N VAL A 117 19.24 -8.59 -7.51
CA VAL A 117 20.64 -8.12 -7.39
C VAL A 117 21.54 -9.09 -6.61
N ASP A 118 21.00 -10.25 -6.23
CA ASP A 118 21.71 -11.31 -5.50
C ASP A 118 22.33 -10.89 -4.16
N LEU A 119 21.52 -10.31 -3.28
CA LEU A 119 21.95 -9.90 -1.95
C LEU A 119 22.00 -11.06 -0.94
N THR A 120 21.95 -12.30 -1.41
CA THR A 120 21.86 -13.52 -0.58
C THR A 120 23.06 -13.71 0.35
N GLN A 121 24.22 -13.16 -0.01
CA GLN A 121 25.43 -13.19 0.82
C GLN A 121 25.46 -12.10 1.89
N HIS A 122 24.66 -11.04 1.73
CA HIS A 122 24.65 -9.86 2.61
C HIS A 122 23.47 -9.86 3.59
N LEU A 123 22.35 -10.46 3.20
CA LEU A 123 21.10 -10.42 3.96
C LEU A 123 20.43 -11.79 3.94
N LYS A 124 19.89 -12.24 5.07
CA LYS A 124 19.05 -13.43 5.12
C LYS A 124 17.68 -13.13 4.53
N SER A 125 17.06 -14.09 3.85
CA SER A 125 15.71 -13.92 3.27
C SER A 125 14.66 -13.52 4.32
N SER A 126 14.77 -14.02 5.56
CA SER A 126 13.89 -13.67 6.69
C SER A 126 14.03 -12.22 7.16
N ASP A 127 15.11 -11.56 6.75
CA ASP A 127 15.46 -10.20 7.15
C ASP A 127 15.27 -9.19 6.03
N VAL A 128 14.60 -9.55 4.93
CA VAL A 128 14.39 -8.64 3.80
C VAL A 128 13.22 -7.69 4.08
N TYR A 129 13.56 -6.42 4.27
CA TYR A 129 12.61 -5.32 4.40
C TYR A 129 13.11 -4.13 3.59
N SER A 130 12.19 -3.30 3.08
CA SER A 130 12.49 -2.10 2.28
C SER A 130 13.59 -1.21 2.89
N HIS A 131 13.44 -0.83 4.15
CA HIS A 131 14.42 -0.01 4.88
C HIS A 131 15.79 -0.66 5.10
N LYS A 132 15.88 -2.01 5.12
CA LYS A 132 17.16 -2.72 5.21
C LYS A 132 17.84 -2.79 3.85
N LEU A 133 17.06 -2.96 2.78
CA LEU A 133 17.59 -3.05 1.43
C LEU A 133 18.21 -1.73 0.96
N LEU A 134 17.62 -0.59 1.36
CA LEU A 134 18.16 0.75 1.09
C LEU A 134 19.54 1.03 1.71
N LYS A 135 20.09 0.12 2.53
CA LYS A 135 21.47 0.18 3.02
C LYS A 135 22.50 -0.34 2.01
N TYR A 136 22.06 -0.86 0.86
CA TYR A 136 22.88 -1.43 -0.20
C TYR A 136 22.71 -0.66 -1.53
N PRO A 137 22.94 0.67 -1.56
CA PRO A 137 22.65 1.50 -2.73
C PRO A 137 23.47 1.09 -3.97
N GLU A 138 24.73 0.69 -3.78
CA GLU A 138 25.61 0.26 -4.87
C GLU A 138 25.08 -0.99 -5.59
N GLN A 139 24.57 -1.96 -4.84
CA GLN A 139 24.00 -3.18 -5.39
C GLN A 139 22.63 -2.93 -6.05
N LEU A 140 21.85 -2.00 -5.51
CA LEU A 140 20.54 -1.64 -6.07
C LEU A 140 20.66 -0.82 -7.37
N GLY A 141 21.68 0.02 -7.48
CA GLY A 141 21.90 0.89 -8.65
C GLY A 141 20.64 1.66 -9.04
N ALA A 142 20.21 1.53 -10.29
CA ALA A 142 19.03 2.23 -10.82
C ALA A 142 17.71 1.89 -10.10
N PHE A 143 17.63 0.75 -9.40
CA PHE A 143 16.45 0.34 -8.66
C PHE A 143 16.30 1.00 -7.30
N GLU A 144 17.38 1.58 -6.76
CA GLU A 144 17.35 2.31 -5.48
C GLU A 144 16.29 3.41 -5.52
N THR A 145 16.26 4.18 -6.61
CA THR A 145 15.31 5.28 -6.77
C THR A 145 13.86 4.80 -6.76
N SER A 146 13.55 3.67 -7.40
CA SER A 146 12.19 3.12 -7.40
C SER A 146 11.74 2.71 -6.00
N LEU A 147 12.63 2.09 -5.21
CA LEU A 147 12.32 1.72 -3.82
C LEU A 147 12.21 2.97 -2.93
N LYS A 148 13.09 3.96 -3.09
CA LYS A 148 13.04 5.24 -2.36
C LYS A 148 11.76 6.01 -2.66
N THR A 149 11.37 6.17 -3.92
CA THR A 149 10.11 6.85 -4.30
C THR A 149 8.90 6.20 -3.63
N LEU A 150 8.95 4.88 -3.39
CA LEU A 150 7.88 4.19 -2.69
C LEU A 150 7.85 4.52 -1.20
N VAL A 151 9.00 4.50 -0.51
CA VAL A 151 9.08 4.51 0.97
C VAL A 151 9.50 5.83 1.60
N ASP A 152 10.27 6.66 0.90
CA ASP A 152 10.79 7.96 1.37
C ASP A 152 9.78 9.08 1.10
N CYS A 153 8.54 8.88 1.56
CA CYS A 153 7.51 9.92 1.54
C CYS A 153 6.65 9.87 2.80
N GLU A 154 6.11 11.03 3.20
CA GLU A 154 5.28 11.16 4.39
C GLU A 154 4.06 10.22 4.34
N ARG A 155 3.47 10.06 3.15
CA ARG A 155 2.32 9.17 2.92
C ARG A 155 2.63 7.71 3.24
N PHE A 156 3.81 7.22 2.87
CA PHE A 156 4.21 5.85 3.20
C PHE A 156 4.56 5.71 4.69
N GLY A 157 5.18 6.75 5.27
CA GLY A 157 5.37 6.84 6.72
C GLY A 157 4.05 6.69 7.50
N TYR A 158 2.99 7.35 7.01
CA TYR A 158 1.65 7.21 7.53
C TYR A 158 1.10 5.77 7.43
N LEU A 159 1.21 5.13 6.25
CA LEU A 159 0.78 3.73 6.07
C LEU A 159 1.48 2.79 7.07
N ARG A 160 2.79 2.96 7.24
CA ARG A 160 3.60 2.18 8.19
C ARG A 160 3.10 2.35 9.62
N ASP A 161 2.88 3.58 10.04
CA ASP A 161 2.47 3.86 11.41
C ASP A 161 1.03 3.37 11.68
N PHE A 162 0.12 3.55 10.72
CA PHE A 162 -1.23 3.02 10.77
C PHE A 162 -1.22 1.50 10.89
N ASN A 163 -0.47 0.83 10.02
CA ASN A 163 -0.33 -0.63 10.02
C ASN A 163 0.21 -1.14 11.37
N ASN A 164 1.24 -0.48 11.90
CA ASN A 164 1.83 -0.83 13.19
C ASN A 164 0.86 -0.60 14.35
N GLN A 165 0.07 0.48 14.34
CA GLN A 165 -0.96 0.70 15.34
C GLN A 165 -2.03 -0.40 15.27
N ALA A 166 -2.56 -0.69 14.08
CA ALA A 166 -3.56 -1.72 13.87
C ALA A 166 -3.09 -3.11 14.34
N LYS A 167 -1.80 -3.43 14.18
CA LYS A 167 -1.19 -4.69 14.62
C LYS A 167 -0.96 -4.79 16.13
N HIS A 168 -0.56 -3.70 16.78
CA HIS A 168 0.02 -3.78 18.14
C HIS A 168 -0.72 -2.99 19.21
N LYS A 169 -1.55 -2.01 18.86
CA LYS A 169 -2.11 -1.03 19.81
C LYS A 169 -3.63 -0.86 19.71
N GLY A 170 -4.28 -1.56 18.78
CA GLY A 170 -5.71 -1.52 18.57
C GLY A 170 -6.09 -0.92 17.22
N LEU A 171 -7.33 -1.19 16.80
CA LEU A 171 -7.84 -0.82 15.48
C LEU A 171 -8.08 0.70 15.40
N PRO A 172 -7.39 1.44 14.51
CA PRO A 172 -7.68 2.85 14.29
C PRO A 172 -9.13 3.00 13.80
N ARG A 173 -9.92 3.82 14.48
CA ARG A 173 -11.31 4.06 14.10
C ARG A 173 -11.42 5.29 13.18
N PRO A 174 -12.11 5.18 12.05
CA PRO A 174 -12.50 6.34 11.26
C PRO A 174 -13.27 7.36 12.11
N LYS A 175 -13.16 8.64 11.75
CA LYS A 175 -13.90 9.73 12.38
C LYS A 175 -14.68 10.50 11.32
N LEU A 176 -15.95 10.74 11.58
CA LEU A 176 -16.75 11.68 10.79
C LEU A 176 -16.52 13.09 11.34
N LEU A 177 -16.12 14.04 10.48
CA LEU A 177 -15.98 15.45 10.86
C LEU A 177 -17.07 16.27 10.16
N ASN A 178 -17.87 16.99 10.94
CA ASN A 178 -18.99 17.80 10.41
C ASN A 178 -18.55 19.14 9.79
N SER A 179 -17.33 19.60 10.07
CA SER A 179 -16.84 20.94 9.72
C SER A 179 -15.97 21.01 8.47
N SER A 180 -15.98 20.01 7.58
CA SER A 180 -15.20 20.10 6.35
C SER A 180 -15.90 21.03 5.34
N GLU A 181 -15.18 21.99 4.78
CA GLU A 181 -15.59 22.72 3.57
C GLU A 181 -15.76 21.80 2.34
N GLU A 182 -15.49 20.49 2.49
CA GLU A 182 -15.67 19.48 1.45
C GLU A 182 -17.14 19.27 1.10
N ARG A 183 -17.41 19.51 -0.18
CA ARG A 183 -18.74 19.37 -0.80
C ARG A 183 -19.17 17.91 -0.96
N ASP A 184 -18.24 16.98 -1.12
CA ASP A 184 -18.57 15.57 -1.27
C ASP A 184 -18.55 14.88 0.12
N PRO A 185 -19.71 14.40 0.61
CA PRO A 185 -19.84 13.82 1.93
C PRO A 185 -18.89 12.63 2.19
N ILE A 186 -18.48 11.89 1.15
CA ILE A 186 -17.61 10.72 1.32
C ILE A 186 -16.19 11.07 1.82
N HIS A 187 -15.77 12.33 1.66
CA HIS A 187 -14.47 12.83 2.11
C HIS A 187 -14.48 13.31 3.57
N ARG A 188 -15.67 13.44 4.18
CA ARG A 188 -15.85 13.82 5.59
C ARG A 188 -15.39 12.76 6.59
N LEU A 189 -14.98 11.60 6.10
CA LEU A 189 -14.42 10.51 6.89
C LEU A 189 -12.90 10.58 6.89
N PHE A 190 -12.37 10.87 8.06
CA PHE A 190 -10.95 11.02 8.31
C PHE A 190 -10.41 9.83 9.08
N PHE A 191 -9.14 9.53 8.86
CA PHE A 191 -8.45 8.63 9.75
C PHE A 191 -8.39 9.21 11.17
N GLY A 192 -8.55 8.37 12.18
CA GLY A 192 -8.29 8.78 13.55
C GLY A 192 -6.82 9.18 13.76
N PRO A 193 -6.52 10.03 14.75
CA PRO A 193 -5.16 10.48 15.03
C PRO A 193 -4.26 9.30 15.39
N ILE A 194 -3.09 9.24 14.75
CA ILE A 194 -2.06 8.22 15.00
C ILE A 194 -0.90 8.91 15.70
N ALA A 195 -0.76 8.62 16.99
CA ALA A 195 0.34 9.14 17.78
C ALA A 195 1.61 8.34 17.53
N GLN A 196 2.65 9.01 17.02
CA GLN A 196 3.97 8.41 16.87
C GLN A 196 4.76 8.43 18.19
N LYS A 197 5.67 7.47 18.32
CA LYS A 197 6.95 7.68 19.02
C LYS A 197 8.00 7.94 17.93
N HIS A 198 8.14 9.19 17.49
CA HIS A 198 9.18 9.54 16.52
C HIS A 198 10.52 9.63 17.27
N GLU A 199 11.55 8.86 16.90
CA GLU A 199 12.82 8.81 17.65
C GLU A 199 13.49 10.19 17.78
N ALA A 200 13.38 11.04 16.76
CA ALA A 200 13.88 12.42 16.81
C ALA A 200 13.06 13.31 17.76
N ALA A 201 11.73 13.14 17.82
CA ALA A 201 10.84 13.93 18.67
C ALA A 201 10.83 13.44 20.13
N HIS A 202 11.19 12.16 20.36
CA HIS A 202 11.34 11.57 21.69
C HIS A 202 12.52 12.18 22.47
N ARG A 203 13.53 12.74 21.78
CA ARG A 203 14.63 13.50 22.42
C ARG A 203 14.18 14.88 22.91
N GLN A 204 13.03 15.37 22.46
CA GLN A 204 12.45 16.67 22.83
C GLN A 204 11.09 16.55 23.56
N GLY A 205 10.63 15.32 23.86
CA GLY A 205 9.36 15.10 24.55
C GLY A 205 8.10 15.38 23.72
N VAL A 206 8.22 15.64 22.41
CA VAL A 206 7.08 15.96 21.54
C VAL A 206 6.60 14.69 20.82
N ARG A 207 5.28 14.42 20.86
CA ARG A 207 4.67 13.36 20.05
C ARG A 207 4.21 13.96 18.73
N TYR A 208 4.72 13.45 17.60
CA TYR A 208 4.15 13.76 16.30
C TYR A 208 2.79 13.06 16.16
N ILE A 209 1.78 13.82 15.78
CA ILE A 209 0.43 13.31 15.50
C ILE A 209 0.19 13.61 14.04
N HIS A 210 -0.08 12.56 13.25
CA HIS A 210 -0.46 12.73 11.86
C HIS A 210 -1.72 13.61 11.76
N PRO A 211 -1.78 14.54 10.79
CA PRO A 211 -2.98 15.35 10.58
C PRO A 211 -4.19 14.46 10.25
N ASN A 212 -5.39 15.02 10.39
CA ASN A 212 -6.58 14.35 9.90
C ASN A 212 -6.49 14.24 8.36
N ILE A 213 -6.44 13.01 7.86
CA ILE A 213 -6.33 12.72 6.43
C ILE A 213 -7.68 12.14 5.94
N PRO A 214 -8.29 12.67 4.85
CA PRO A 214 -9.48 12.07 4.25
C PRO A 214 -9.22 10.65 3.76
N ILE A 215 -9.98 9.67 4.26
CA ILE A 215 -9.73 8.25 4.03
C ILE A 215 -9.80 7.90 2.55
N VAL A 216 -10.88 8.29 1.88
CA VAL A 216 -11.14 7.89 0.49
C VAL A 216 -10.12 8.51 -0.46
N SER A 217 -9.83 9.80 -0.33
CA SER A 217 -8.82 10.48 -1.15
C SER A 217 -7.46 9.82 -0.98
N PHE A 218 -7.03 9.64 0.28
CA PHE A 218 -5.72 9.11 0.58
C PHE A 218 -5.52 7.70 0.01
N LEU A 219 -6.46 6.77 0.26
CA LEU A 219 -6.35 5.40 -0.24
C LEU A 219 -6.38 5.35 -1.77
N ASN A 220 -7.26 6.13 -2.41
CA ASN A 220 -7.35 6.20 -3.85
C ASN A 220 -6.05 6.70 -4.51
N ASP A 221 -5.50 7.79 -3.99
CA ASP A 221 -4.27 8.39 -4.50
C ASP A 221 -3.07 7.50 -4.23
N GLU A 222 -3.04 6.80 -3.09
CA GLU A 222 -1.95 5.91 -2.74
C GLU A 222 -1.94 4.64 -3.60
N ILE A 223 -3.12 4.08 -3.94
CA ILE A 223 -3.23 2.98 -4.90
C ILE A 223 -2.70 3.42 -6.27
N LYS A 224 -3.08 4.61 -6.75
CA LYS A 224 -2.60 5.15 -8.04
C LYS A 224 -1.08 5.33 -8.02
N ARG A 225 -0.55 6.02 -7.00
CA ARG A 225 0.87 6.26 -6.83
C ARG A 225 1.67 4.96 -6.81
N MET A 226 1.22 3.96 -6.04
CA MET A 226 1.92 2.67 -5.97
C MET A 226 1.83 1.88 -7.27
N ALA A 227 0.72 1.98 -8.02
CA ALA A 227 0.62 1.38 -9.35
C ALA A 227 1.58 2.04 -10.35
N GLU A 228 1.71 3.37 -10.31
CA GLU A 228 2.67 4.11 -11.14
C GLU A 228 4.12 3.70 -10.85
N VAL A 229 4.51 3.66 -9.56
CA VAL A 229 5.84 3.22 -9.14
C VAL A 229 6.09 1.76 -9.52
N HIS A 230 5.09 0.90 -9.39
CA HIS A 230 5.19 -0.50 -9.81
C HIS A 230 5.41 -0.63 -11.32
N ASN A 231 4.66 0.10 -12.14
CA ASN A 231 4.80 0.07 -13.59
C ASN A 231 6.21 0.51 -14.02
N GLU A 232 6.70 1.62 -13.45
CA GLU A 232 8.07 2.10 -13.69
C GLU A 232 9.11 1.04 -13.28
N PHE A 233 8.93 0.42 -12.12
CA PHE A 233 9.79 -0.66 -11.64
C PHE A 233 9.82 -1.84 -12.60
N VAL A 234 8.67 -2.30 -13.10
CA VAL A 234 8.60 -3.44 -14.03
C VAL A 234 9.21 -3.08 -15.39
N THR A 235 9.02 -1.86 -15.88
CA THR A 235 9.69 -1.37 -17.10
C THR A 235 11.21 -1.39 -16.95
N LYS A 236 11.73 -0.85 -15.84
CA LYS A 236 13.17 -0.88 -15.53
C LYS A 236 13.71 -2.30 -15.39
N LEU A 237 12.96 -3.17 -14.71
CA LEU A 237 13.30 -4.57 -14.53
C LEU A 237 13.40 -5.30 -15.87
N MET A 238 12.41 -5.13 -16.75
CA MET A 238 12.42 -5.74 -18.07
C MET A 238 13.61 -5.25 -18.91
N ALA A 239 13.86 -3.94 -18.95
CA ALA A 239 15.00 -3.37 -19.66
C ALA A 239 16.34 -3.92 -19.14
N HIS A 240 16.49 -4.01 -17.81
CA HIS A 240 17.67 -4.60 -17.19
C HIS A 240 17.84 -6.07 -17.59
N VAL A 241 16.80 -6.89 -17.45
CA VAL A 241 16.84 -8.32 -17.81
C VAL A 241 17.16 -8.53 -19.29
N LEU A 242 16.60 -7.72 -20.19
CA LEU A 242 16.89 -7.80 -21.64
C LEU A 242 18.34 -7.42 -21.96
N SER A 243 18.97 -6.56 -21.16
CA SER A 243 20.39 -6.19 -21.33
C SER A 243 21.37 -7.29 -20.91
N LEU A 244 20.92 -8.26 -20.10
CA LEU A 244 21.77 -9.33 -19.59
C LEU A 244 21.98 -10.45 -20.63
N PRO A 245 23.18 -11.04 -20.71
CA PRO A 245 23.47 -12.14 -21.62
C PRO A 245 22.65 -13.39 -21.25
N SER A 246 22.25 -14.17 -22.26
CA SER A 246 21.52 -15.41 -22.04
C SER A 246 22.41 -16.45 -21.36
N ARG A 247 21.86 -17.25 -20.45
CA ARG A 247 22.58 -18.39 -19.87
C ARG A 247 22.94 -19.46 -20.91
N VAL A 248 22.15 -19.55 -21.99
CA VAL A 248 22.37 -20.53 -23.06
C VAL A 248 23.65 -20.20 -23.85
N THR A 249 23.92 -18.91 -24.10
CA THR A 249 25.08 -18.46 -24.87
C THR A 249 26.42 -18.59 -24.12
N VAL A 250 26.41 -18.68 -22.79
CA VAL A 250 27.67 -18.80 -21.99
C VAL A 250 28.22 -20.23 -22.02
N ARG A 251 27.38 -21.25 -22.23
CA ARG A 251 27.84 -22.65 -22.30
C ARG A 251 28.50 -23.01 -23.63
N GLU A 252 28.18 -22.34 -24.72
CA GLU A 252 28.74 -22.65 -26.05
C GLU A 252 30.16 -22.09 -26.28
N GLN A 253 30.62 -21.16 -25.43
CA GLN A 253 32.00 -20.62 -25.51
C GLN A 253 32.99 -21.29 -24.54
N SER A 254 32.57 -22.36 -23.85
CA SER A 254 33.35 -23.04 -22.80
C SER A 254 33.57 -24.52 -23.11
N ALA A 255 33.86 -24.87 -24.38
CA ALA A 255 34.26 -26.21 -24.76
C ALA A 255 35.60 -26.14 -25.54
N PRO A 256 36.73 -26.62 -24.97
CA PRO A 256 37.93 -26.91 -25.73
C PRO A 256 37.78 -28.14 -26.63
#